data_AF-A0A7V7DPT5-F1
#
_entry.id   AF-A0A7V7DPT5-F1
#
_cell.length_a   1.000
_cell.length_b   1.000
_cell.length_c   1.000
_cell.angle_alpha   90.00
_cell.angle_beta   90.00
_cell.angle_gamma   90.00
#
_symmetry.space_group_name_H-M   'P 1'
#
loop_
_entity.id
_entity.type
_entity.pdbx_description
1 polymer ?
#
loop_
_entity_poly.entity_id
_entity_poly.type
_entity_poly.pdbx_seq_one_letter_code
_entity_poly.pdbx_strand_id
1 'polypeptide(L)'
;MVSRLKGLFASLAIDIQHLRKNWVERKRYAISEMPTLMLCLLGSGSFLVSGYYGLVESKTLFDTVAITNSVALYQIGLLGALLWVLHAMMGFKIWFFGNLAWKCNAVLRDRMFP
;
A
#
# COMPACT_ATOMS: atom_id res chain seq x y z
N MET A 1 38.91 -15.21 -20.26
CA MET A 1 37.68 -15.28 -19.43
C MET A 1 37.41 -13.98 -18.65
N VAL A 2 38.41 -13.41 -17.97
CA VAL A 2 38.26 -12.20 -17.13
C VAL A 2 37.87 -10.93 -17.92
N SER A 3 38.33 -10.75 -19.16
CA SER A 3 37.98 -9.55 -19.96
C SER A 3 36.51 -9.53 -20.40
N ARG A 4 35.93 -10.70 -20.72
CA ARG A 4 34.50 -10.83 -21.04
C ARG A 4 33.60 -10.50 -19.85
N LEU A 5 33.99 -10.92 -18.64
CA LEU A 5 33.29 -10.57 -17.40
C LEU A 5 33.31 -9.05 -17.16
N LYS A 6 34.47 -8.38 -17.31
CA LYS A 6 34.57 -6.91 -17.16
C LYS A 6 33.70 -6.16 -18.17
N GLY A 7 33.65 -6.61 -19.43
CA GLY A 7 32.78 -6.02 -20.45
C GLY A 7 31.28 -6.18 -20.13
N LEU A 8 30.89 -7.32 -19.57
CA LEU A 8 29.50 -7.61 -19.20
C LEU A 8 29.04 -6.76 -18.00
N PHE A 9 29.89 -6.58 -16.99
CA PHE A 9 29.61 -5.66 -15.88
C PHE A 9 29.56 -4.19 -16.32
N ALA A 10 30.40 -3.78 -17.27
CA ALA A 10 30.37 -2.42 -17.82
C ALA A 10 29.06 -2.15 -18.58
N SER A 11 28.60 -3.10 -19.39
CA SER A 11 27.30 -3.01 -20.08
C SER A 11 26.14 -2.91 -19.08
N LEU A 12 26.13 -3.79 -18.06
CA LEU A 12 25.07 -3.82 -17.06
C LEU A 12 25.00 -2.50 -16.26
N ALA A 13 26.14 -1.89 -15.96
CA ALA A 13 26.20 -0.61 -15.25
C ALA A 13 25.60 0.54 -16.09
N ILE A 14 25.85 0.54 -17.41
CA ILE A 14 25.26 1.53 -18.34
C ILE A 14 23.75 1.33 -18.43
N ASP A 15 23.28 0.09 -18.55
CA ASP A 15 21.85 -0.23 -18.58
C ASP A 15 21.14 0.22 -17.29
N ILE A 16 21.74 -0.03 -16.12
CA ILE A 16 21.20 0.42 -14.83
C ILE A 16 21.14 1.95 -14.77
N GLN A 17 22.17 2.66 -15.24
CA GLN A 17 22.19 4.12 -15.26
C GLN A 17 21.11 4.67 -16.21
N HIS A 18 20.92 4.05 -17.38
CA HIS A 18 19.92 4.49 -18.33
C HIS A 18 18.49 4.25 -17.81
N LEU A 19 18.25 3.08 -17.21
CA LEU A 19 16.98 2.75 -16.55
C LEU A 19 16.69 3.71 -15.39
N ARG A 20 17.69 4.03 -14.57
CA ARG A 20 17.55 5.00 -13.46
C ARG A 20 17.17 6.37 -13.99
N LYS A 21 17.85 6.87 -15.03
CA LYS A 21 17.55 8.17 -15.65
C LYS A 21 16.12 8.22 -16.17
N ASN A 22 15.71 7.22 -16.94
CA ASN A 22 14.35 7.12 -17.47
C ASN A 22 13.29 7.05 -16.35
N TRP A 23 13.60 6.37 -15.25
CA TRP A 23 12.69 6.25 -14.11
C TRP A 23 12.55 7.54 -13.31
N VAL A 24 13.61 8.34 -13.22
CA VAL A 24 13.59 9.67 -12.58
C VAL A 24 12.84 10.68 -13.46
N GLU A 25 13.06 10.63 -14.77
CA GLU A 25 12.46 11.54 -15.75
C GLU A 25 11.02 11.18 -16.12
N ARG A 26 10.49 10.04 -15.64
CA ARG A 26 9.11 9.64 -15.94
C ARG A 26 8.12 10.70 -15.45
N LYS A 27 7.17 11.06 -16.30
CA LYS A 27 6.03 11.89 -15.90
C LYS A 27 5.27 11.19 -14.77
N ARG A 28 5.20 11.84 -13.62
CA ARG A 28 4.35 11.43 -12.50
C ARG A 28 2.99 12.09 -12.71
N TYR A 29 2.02 11.31 -13.17
CA TYR A 29 0.66 11.80 -13.33
C TYR A 29 0.02 11.99 -11.95
N ALA A 30 -0.63 13.14 -11.76
CA ALA A 30 -1.52 13.31 -10.63
C ALA A 30 -2.74 12.38 -10.78
N ILE A 31 -3.37 11.98 -9.68
CA ILE A 31 -4.58 11.12 -9.72
C ILE A 31 -5.68 11.80 -10.57
N SER A 32 -5.76 13.13 -10.54
CA SER A 32 -6.69 13.95 -11.33
C SER A 32 -6.47 13.87 -12.85
N GLU A 33 -5.26 13.50 -13.30
CA GLU A 33 -4.88 13.44 -14.72
C GLU A 33 -5.01 12.02 -15.30
N MET A 34 -5.24 11.01 -14.46
CA MET A 34 -5.32 9.62 -14.93
C MET A 34 -6.55 9.38 -15.83
N PRO A 35 -6.48 8.47 -16.83
CA PRO A 35 -7.64 8.06 -17.60
C PRO A 35 -8.74 7.46 -16.71
N THR A 36 -10.01 7.69 -17.06
CA THR A 36 -11.17 7.24 -16.27
C THR A 36 -11.16 5.74 -15.99
N LEU A 37 -10.84 4.91 -16.99
CA LEU A 37 -10.75 3.46 -16.82
C LEU A 37 -9.70 3.06 -15.78
N MET A 38 -8.53 3.71 -15.80
CA MET A 38 -7.44 3.43 -14.86
C MET A 38 -7.80 3.87 -13.43
N LEU A 39 -8.48 5.02 -13.29
CA LEU A 39 -9.04 5.48 -12.02
C LEU A 39 -10.08 4.50 -11.46
N CYS A 40 -10.97 3.96 -12.29
CA CYS A 40 -11.94 2.95 -11.87
C CYS A 40 -11.23 1.70 -11.33
N LEU A 41 -10.28 1.14 -12.09
CA LEU A 41 -9.54 -0.06 -11.68
C LEU A 41 -8.73 0.18 -10.40
N LEU A 42 -8.06 1.32 -10.29
CA LEU A 42 -7.28 1.68 -9.10
C LEU A 42 -8.18 1.90 -7.89
N GLY A 43 -9.29 2.62 -8.06
CA GLY A 43 -10.26 2.90 -7.02
C GLY A 43 -10.94 1.63 -6.52
N SER A 44 -11.44 0.78 -7.42
CA SER A 44 -12.09 -0.49 -7.07
C SER A 44 -11.10 -1.47 -6.45
N GLY A 45 -9.88 -1.58 -6.99
CA GLY A 45 -8.83 -2.41 -6.41
C GLY A 45 -8.46 -1.98 -5.00
N SER A 46 -8.28 -0.67 -4.79
CA SER A 46 -7.99 -0.12 -3.46
C SER A 46 -9.14 -0.34 -2.48
N PHE A 47 -10.38 -0.18 -2.95
CA PHE A 47 -11.57 -0.46 -2.14
C PHE A 47 -11.62 -1.93 -1.70
N LEU A 48 -11.39 -2.87 -2.63
CA LEU A 48 -11.38 -4.30 -2.32
C LEU A 48 -10.29 -4.67 -1.32
N VAL A 49 -9.07 -4.13 -1.49
CA VAL A 49 -7.97 -4.38 -0.55
C VAL A 49 -8.30 -3.82 0.85
N SER A 50 -8.79 -2.59 0.92
CA SER A 50 -9.21 -1.96 2.19
C SER A 50 -10.33 -2.76 2.85
N GLY A 51 -11.36 -3.15 2.10
CA GLY A 51 -12.48 -3.95 2.57
C GLY A 51 -12.04 -5.33 3.07
N TYR A 52 -11.15 -6.02 2.37
CA TYR A 52 -10.61 -7.31 2.81
C TYR A 52 -9.89 -7.19 4.16
N TYR A 53 -8.97 -6.24 4.31
CA TYR A 53 -8.29 -6.03 5.58
C TYR A 53 -9.26 -5.58 6.68
N GLY A 54 -10.26 -4.77 6.36
CA GLY A 54 -11.33 -4.39 7.28
C GLY A 54 -12.12 -5.59 7.80
N LEU A 55 -12.41 -6.57 6.92
CA LEU A 55 -13.07 -7.82 7.32
C LEU A 55 -12.17 -8.66 8.25
N VAL A 56 -10.87 -8.74 7.96
CA VAL A 56 -9.92 -9.45 8.83
C VAL A 56 -9.84 -8.78 10.20
N GLU A 57 -9.64 -7.47 10.24
CA GLU A 57 -9.60 -6.69 11.48
C GLU A 57 -10.89 -6.81 12.28
N SER A 58 -12.06 -6.78 11.62
CA SER A 58 -13.35 -6.92 12.31
C SER A 58 -13.56 -8.27 12.97
N LYS A 59 -12.74 -9.29 12.66
CA LYS A 59 -12.79 -10.58 13.35
C LYS A 59 -11.80 -10.65 14.48
N THR A 60 -10.57 -10.16 14.26
CA THR A 60 -9.47 -10.36 15.20
C THR A 60 -9.34 -9.23 16.22
N LEU A 61 -9.67 -7.99 15.85
CA LEU A 61 -9.48 -6.82 16.71
C LEU A 61 -10.40 -6.86 17.93
N PHE A 62 -11.66 -7.23 17.77
CA PHE A 62 -12.61 -7.29 18.89
C PHE A 62 -12.17 -8.31 19.95
N ASP A 63 -11.72 -9.49 19.52
CA ASP A 63 -11.19 -10.50 20.43
C ASP A 63 -9.93 -10.00 21.15
N THR A 64 -9.01 -9.38 20.42
CA THR A 64 -7.79 -8.79 21.00
C THR A 64 -8.12 -7.70 22.03
N VAL A 65 -9.09 -6.82 21.74
CA VAL A 65 -9.56 -5.79 22.67
C VAL A 65 -10.20 -6.40 23.91
N ALA A 66 -11.07 -7.41 23.74
CA ALA A 66 -11.74 -8.09 24.85
C ALA A 66 -10.73 -8.75 25.80
N ILE A 67 -9.75 -9.47 25.25
CA ILE A 67 -8.67 -10.11 26.02
C ILE A 67 -7.82 -9.04 26.71
N THR A 68 -7.40 -8.00 25.97
CA THR A 68 -6.56 -6.92 26.52
C THR A 68 -7.25 -6.20 27.68
N ASN A 69 -8.57 -5.99 27.60
CA ASN A 69 -9.33 -5.34 28.66
C ASN A 69 -9.60 -6.25 29.87
N SER A 70 -9.43 -7.56 29.73
CA SER A 70 -9.59 -8.52 30.84
C SER A 70 -8.35 -8.64 31.73
N VAL A 71 -7.21 -8.10 31.31
CA VAL A 71 -5.94 -8.15 32.02
C VAL A 71 -5.37 -6.75 32.26
N ALA A 72 -4.54 -6.59 33.28
CA ALA A 72 -3.85 -5.32 33.47
C ALA A 72 -2.81 -5.08 32.36
N LEU A 73 -2.63 -3.84 31.90
CA LEU A 73 -1.74 -3.49 30.77
C LEU A 73 -0.31 -4.03 30.90
N TYR A 74 0.24 -4.07 32.12
CA TYR A 74 1.59 -4.59 32.37
C TYR A 74 1.69 -6.13 32.19
N GLN A 75 0.56 -6.83 32.15
CA GLN A 75 0.48 -8.30 32.02
C GLN A 75 0.34 -8.77 30.56
N ILE A 76 0.09 -7.86 29.61
CA ILE A 76 -0.07 -8.16 28.17
C ILE A 76 1.20 -8.83 27.60
N GLY A 77 2.36 -8.54 28.19
CA GLY A 77 3.64 -9.11 27.79
C GLY A 77 4.06 -8.73 26.37
N LEU A 78 5.17 -9.31 25.91
CA LEU A 78 5.73 -9.03 24.58
C LEU A 78 4.82 -9.49 23.44
N LEU A 79 4.16 -10.64 23.62
CA LEU A 79 3.34 -11.25 22.57
C LEU A 79 2.06 -10.46 22.30
N GLY A 80 1.40 -9.97 23.36
CA GLY A 80 0.23 -9.10 23.19
C GLY A 80 0.61 -7.74 22.60
N ALA A 81 1.76 -7.17 22.97
CA ALA A 81 2.26 -5.94 22.34
C ALA A 81 2.52 -6.12 20.83
N LEU A 82 3.10 -7.26 20.43
CA LEU A 82 3.28 -7.60 19.02
C LEU A 82 1.95 -7.74 18.27
N LEU A 83 0.93 -8.31 18.90
CA LEU A 83 -0.42 -8.39 18.32
C LEU A 83 -0.98 -7.00 18.01
N TRP A 84 -0.86 -6.06 18.95
CA TRP A 84 -1.29 -4.68 18.76
C TRP A 84 -0.53 -3.97 17.64
N VAL A 85 0.77 -4.23 17.48
CA VAL A 85 1.55 -3.72 16.34
C VAL A 85 1.03 -4.29 15.01
N LEU A 86 0.72 -5.59 14.96
CA LEU A 86 0.14 -6.21 13.76
C LEU A 86 -1.22 -5.58 13.40
N HIS A 87 -2.08 -5.35 14.39
CA HIS A 87 -3.35 -4.64 14.20
C HIS A 87 -3.13 -3.21 13.68
N ALA A 88 -2.19 -2.47 14.26
CA ALA A 88 -1.85 -1.13 13.78
C ALA A 88 -1.35 -1.14 12.33
N MET A 89 -0.53 -2.12 11.94
CA MET A 89 -0.07 -2.28 10.56
C MET A 89 -1.21 -2.61 9.59
N MET A 90 -2.16 -3.46 10.00
CA MET A 90 -3.37 -3.75 9.21
C MET A 90 -4.26 -2.52 9.09
N GLY A 91 -4.53 -1.83 10.20
CA GLY A 91 -5.28 -0.57 10.23
C GLY A 91 -4.67 0.49 9.32
N PHE A 92 -3.34 0.61 9.30
CA PHE A 92 -2.64 1.50 8.38
C PHE A 92 -2.89 1.16 6.90
N LYS A 93 -2.89 -0.14 6.55
CA LYS A 93 -3.22 -0.58 5.18
C LYS A 93 -4.67 -0.22 4.83
N ILE A 94 -5.62 -0.52 5.71
CA ILE A 94 -7.05 -0.16 5.52
C ILE A 94 -7.17 1.33 5.26
N TRP A 95 -6.53 2.15 6.10
CA TRP A 95 -6.56 3.59 6.01
C TRP A 95 -5.94 4.10 4.69
N PHE A 96 -4.76 3.61 4.32
CA PHE A 96 -4.09 4.02 3.08
C PHE A 96 -4.92 3.68 1.84
N PHE A 97 -5.35 2.43 1.70
CA PHE A 97 -6.12 1.99 0.53
C PHE A 97 -7.54 2.58 0.52
N GLY A 98 -8.16 2.79 1.69
CA GLY A 98 -9.44 3.46 1.81
C GLY A 98 -9.38 4.92 1.36
N ASN A 99 -8.34 5.66 1.77
CA ASN A 99 -8.10 7.03 1.31
C ASN A 99 -7.82 7.09 -0.20
N LEU A 100 -7.09 6.12 -0.73
CA LEU A 100 -6.82 6.03 -2.16
C LEU A 100 -8.11 5.81 -2.96
N ALA A 101 -8.94 4.85 -2.53
CA ALA A 101 -10.25 4.60 -3.11
C ALA A 101 -11.15 5.85 -3.05
N TRP A 102 -11.18 6.53 -1.91
CA TRP A 102 -11.93 7.78 -1.72
C TRP A 102 -11.48 8.87 -2.69
N LYS A 103 -10.17 9.08 -2.85
CA LYS A 103 -9.61 10.06 -3.79
C LYS A 103 -9.96 9.73 -5.24
N CYS A 104 -9.87 8.46 -5.64
CA CYS A 104 -10.27 8.03 -6.97
C CYS A 104 -11.77 8.28 -7.20
N ASN A 105 -12.60 7.94 -6.22
CA ASN A 105 -14.05 8.18 -6.29
C ASN A 105 -14.38 9.67 -6.41
N ALA A 106 -13.69 10.56 -5.70
CA ALA A 106 -13.89 12.00 -5.82
C ALA A 106 -13.65 12.49 -7.26
N VAL A 107 -12.53 12.10 -7.87
CA VAL A 107 -12.22 12.47 -9.27
C VAL A 107 -13.24 11.86 -10.25
N LEU A 108 -13.65 10.61 -10.04
CA LEU A 108 -14.65 9.96 -10.89
C LEU A 108 -16.02 10.63 -10.80
N ARG A 109 -16.44 10.98 -9.58
CA ARG A 109 -17.70 11.69 -9.33
C ARG A 109 -17.71 13.02 -10.05
N ASP A 110 -16.66 13.82 -9.89
CA ASP A 110 -16.56 15.14 -10.52
C ASP A 110 -16.51 15.06 -12.07
N ARG A 111 -16.11 13.91 -12.64
CA ARG A 111 -16.11 13.67 -14.10
C ARG A 111 -17.44 13.14 -14.63
N MET A 112 -18.13 12.28 -13.89
CA MET A 112 -19.35 11.60 -14.34
C MET A 112 -20.63 12.36 -13.99
N PHE A 113 -20.60 13.15 -12.92
CA PHE A 113 -21.75 13.88 -12.38
C PHE A 113 -21.38 15.36 -12.16
N PRO A 114 -21.26 16.15 -13.24
CA PRO A 114 -21.01 17.59 -13.15
C PRO A 114 -22.20 18.36 -12.55
#